data_AF-A7GD56-F1
#
_entry.id   AF-A7GD56-F1
#
_cell.length_a   1.000
_cell.length_b   1.000
_cell.length_c   1.000
_cell.angle_alpha   90.00
_cell.angle_beta   90.00
_cell.angle_gamma   90.00
#
_symmetry.space_group_name_H-M   'P 1'
#
loop_
_entity.id
_entity.type
_entity.pdbx_description
1 polymer ?
#
loop_
_entity_poly.entity_id
_entity_poly.type
_entity_poly.pdbx_seq_one_letter_code
_entity_poly.pdbx_strand_id
1 'polypeptide(L)'
;MTVINKLNQTMEALKGTESNCRTFSMDTDDPNAKQMFNQIAENMKMCENMLQSRINFVMSEEPQYQPEEQQKQIQQQIQMQQQQQQDQQQ
;
A
#
# COMPACT_ATOMS: atom_id res chain seq x y z
N MET A 1 -8.92 6.67 7.06
CA MET A 1 -8.24 6.13 5.85
C MET A 1 -6.76 6.03 6.18
N THR A 2 -6.22 4.82 6.30
CA THR A 2 -4.80 4.58 6.66
C THR A 2 -3.88 4.98 5.51
N VAL A 3 -2.57 5.08 5.78
CA VAL A 3 -1.57 5.36 4.74
C VAL A 3 -1.59 4.24 3.69
N ILE A 4 -1.71 2.99 4.12
CA ILE A 4 -1.84 1.85 3.20
C ILE A 4 -3.06 1.98 2.26
N ASN A 5 -4.20 2.47 2.75
CA ASN A 5 -5.38 2.67 1.90
C ASN A 5 -5.14 3.72 0.81
N LYS A 6 -4.40 4.80 1.13
CA LYS A 6 -4.02 5.81 0.13
C LYS A 6 -3.05 5.25 -0.90
N LEU A 7 -2.06 4.46 -0.46
CA LEU A 7 -1.10 3.82 -1.36
C LEU A 7 -1.78 2.84 -2.33
N ASN A 8 -2.72 2.03 -1.82
CA ASN A 8 -3.49 1.11 -2.66
C ASN A 8 -4.39 1.83 -3.67
N GLN A 9 -5.04 2.94 -3.28
CA GLN A 9 -5.81 3.76 -4.22
C GLN A 9 -4.93 4.32 -5.35
N THR A 10 -3.73 4.80 -5.01
CA THR A 10 -2.77 5.27 -6.02
C THR A 10 -2.29 4.14 -6.92
N MET A 11 -2.05 2.94 -6.38
CA MET A 11 -1.69 1.76 -7.17
C MET A 11 -2.76 1.42 -8.21
N GLU A 12 -4.03 1.44 -7.81
CA GLU A 12 -5.14 1.16 -8.74
C GLU A 12 -5.28 2.26 -9.80
N ALA A 13 -5.04 3.52 -9.46
CA ALA A 13 -5.01 4.60 -10.45
C ALA A 13 -3.87 4.44 -11.47
N LEU A 14 -2.70 3.98 -11.04
CA LEU A 14 -1.57 3.68 -11.94
C LEU A 14 -1.91 2.53 -12.89
N LYS A 15 -2.45 1.41 -12.38
CA LYS A 15 -2.88 0.27 -13.20
C LYS A 15 -3.94 0.65 -14.24
N GLY A 16 -4.92 1.47 -13.82
CA GLY A 16 -5.92 2.00 -14.73
C GLY A 16 -5.30 2.85 -15.84
N THR A 17 -4.35 3.71 -15.49
CA THR A 17 -3.62 4.54 -16.46
C THR A 17 -2.77 3.69 -17.41
N GLU A 18 -2.03 2.70 -16.91
CA GLU A 18 -1.27 1.75 -17.72
C GLU A 18 -2.19 1.04 -18.74
N SER A 19 -3.31 0.48 -18.27
CA SER A 19 -4.27 -0.23 -19.11
C SER A 19 -4.88 0.68 -20.18
N ASN A 20 -5.21 1.91 -19.83
CA ASN A 20 -5.72 2.90 -20.78
C ASN A 20 -4.68 3.22 -21.86
N CYS A 21 -3.42 3.44 -21.50
CA CYS A 21 -2.36 3.66 -22.47
C CYS A 21 -2.15 2.46 -23.40
N ARG A 22 -2.18 1.23 -22.87
CA ARG A 22 -2.14 0.01 -23.71
C ARG A 22 -3.33 -0.06 -24.67
N THR A 23 -4.51 0.34 -24.23
CA THR A 23 -5.70 0.39 -25.08
C THR A 23 -5.53 1.45 -26.18
N PHE A 24 -5.08 2.66 -25.84
CA PHE A 24 -4.84 3.71 -26.82
C PHE A 24 -3.75 3.34 -27.85
N SER A 25 -2.73 2.56 -27.45
CA SER A 25 -1.71 2.07 -28.41
C SER A 25 -2.26 1.02 -29.37
N MET A 26 -3.30 0.27 -28.98
CA MET A 26 -4.01 -0.67 -29.86
C MET A 26 -4.99 0.05 -30.79
N ASP A 27 -5.71 1.05 -30.28
CA ASP A 27 -6.79 1.74 -31.00
C ASP A 27 -6.30 2.78 -32.02
N THR A 28 -5.12 3.36 -31.81
CA THR A 28 -4.58 4.39 -32.71
C THR A 28 -4.00 3.79 -34.00
N ASP A 29 -4.11 4.49 -35.12
CA ASP A 29 -3.43 4.15 -36.37
C ASP A 29 -2.08 4.90 -36.55
N ASP A 30 -1.81 5.92 -35.73
CA ASP A 30 -0.57 6.69 -35.80
C ASP A 30 0.60 5.89 -35.18
N PRO A 31 1.64 5.52 -35.97
CA PRO A 31 2.76 4.72 -35.47
C PRO A 31 3.56 5.43 -34.36
N ASN A 32 3.67 6.76 -34.39
CA ASN A 32 4.34 7.51 -33.33
C ASN A 32 3.52 7.48 -32.04
N ALA A 33 2.20 7.62 -32.15
CA ALA A 33 1.31 7.52 -31.00
C ALA A 33 1.34 6.11 -30.38
N LYS A 34 1.39 5.05 -31.19
CA LYS A 34 1.57 3.67 -30.70
C LYS A 34 2.80 3.54 -29.82
N GLN A 35 3.95 4.00 -30.32
CA GLN A 35 5.21 3.95 -29.58
C GLN A 35 5.13 4.78 -28.29
N MET A 36 4.60 6.00 -28.37
CA MET A 36 4.45 6.89 -27.22
C MET A 36 3.59 6.25 -26.11
N PHE A 37 2.41 5.72 -26.45
CA PHE A 37 1.52 5.11 -25.46
C PHE A 37 2.10 3.83 -24.85
N ASN A 38 2.79 3.00 -25.65
CA ASN A 38 3.50 1.83 -25.10
C ASN A 38 4.61 2.25 -24.13
N GLN A 39 5.39 3.29 -24.45
CA GLN A 39 6.42 3.80 -23.55
C GLN A 39 5.83 4.38 -22.26
N ILE A 40 4.70 5.07 -22.33
CA ILE A 40 3.99 5.54 -21.13
C ILE A 40 3.54 4.35 -20.28
N ALA A 41 2.96 3.31 -20.89
CA ALA A 41 2.54 2.11 -20.16
C ALA A 41 3.73 1.40 -19.47
N GLU A 42 4.87 1.29 -20.13
CA GLU A 42 6.10 0.74 -19.53
C GLU A 42 6.59 1.59 -18.35
N ASN A 43 6.55 2.92 -18.47
CA ASN A 43 6.89 3.82 -17.37
C ASN A 43 5.94 3.66 -16.18
N MET A 44 4.63 3.53 -16.43
CA MET A 44 3.66 3.25 -15.37
C MET A 44 3.97 1.93 -14.69
N LYS A 45 4.35 0.88 -15.45
CA LYS A 45 4.73 -0.41 -14.86
C LYS A 45 5.95 -0.31 -13.94
N MET A 46 6.93 0.51 -14.29
CA MET A 46 8.06 0.79 -13.40
C MET A 46 7.61 1.49 -12.12
N CYS A 47 6.72 2.49 -12.22
CA CYS A 47 6.14 3.17 -11.06
C CYS A 47 5.34 2.21 -10.16
N GLU A 48 4.56 1.29 -10.73
CA GLU A 48 3.85 0.24 -9.98
C GLU A 48 4.83 -0.61 -9.18
N ASN A 49 5.91 -1.11 -9.78
CA ASN A 49 6.88 -1.96 -9.08
C ASN A 49 7.52 -1.24 -7.88
N MET A 50 7.86 0.05 -8.06
CA MET A 50 8.40 0.88 -6.99
C MET A 50 7.37 1.10 -5.87
N LEU A 51 6.12 1.42 -6.23
CA LEU A 51 5.06 1.66 -5.26
C LEU A 51 4.67 0.36 -4.52
N GLN A 52 4.71 -0.79 -5.19
CA GLN A 52 4.45 -2.10 -4.58
C GLN A 52 5.48 -2.41 -3.49
N SER A 53 6.75 -2.11 -3.74
CA SER A 53 7.81 -2.24 -2.73
C SER A 53 7.51 -1.38 -1.50
N ARG A 54 7.01 -0.16 -1.69
CA ARG A 54 6.60 0.72 -0.59
C ARG A 54 5.37 0.20 0.16
N ILE A 55 4.37 -0.30 -0.56
CA ILE A 55 3.18 -0.92 0.02
C ILE A 55 3.57 -2.08 0.94
N ASN A 56 4.42 -2.98 0.45
CA ASN A 56 4.87 -4.14 1.23
C ASN A 56 5.59 -3.72 2.51
N PHE A 57 6.45 -2.70 2.43
CA PHE A 57 7.13 -2.15 3.59
C PHE A 57 6.14 -1.55 4.60
N VAL A 58 5.20 -0.70 4.17
CA VAL A 58 4.22 -0.08 5.07
C VAL A 58 3.31 -1.13 5.69
N MET A 59 2.90 -2.16 4.94
CA MET A 59 2.14 -3.29 5.50
C MET A 59 2.89 -3.99 6.63
N SER A 60 4.22 -4.11 6.53
CA SER A 60 5.03 -4.73 7.59
C SER A 60 5.18 -3.88 8.86
N GLU A 61 5.00 -2.56 8.75
CA GLU A 61 5.11 -1.63 9.88
C GLU A 61 3.77 -1.41 10.61
N GLU A 62 2.64 -1.59 9.95
CA GLU A 62 1.35 -1.26 10.57
C GLU A 62 0.91 -2.31 11.62
N PRO A 63 0.59 -1.88 12.87
CA PRO A 63 0.35 -2.78 14.00
C PRO A 63 -0.84 -3.73 13.83
N GLN A 64 -1.77 -3.42 12.93
CA GLN A 64 -2.88 -4.31 12.57
C GLN A 64 -2.46 -5.53 11.72
N TYR A 65 -1.26 -5.49 11.14
CA TYR A 65 -0.64 -6.60 10.41
C TYR A 65 0.52 -7.24 11.19
N GLN A 66 0.81 -6.75 12.41
CA GLN A 66 1.69 -7.44 13.34
C GLN A 66 1.04 -8.76 13.79
N PRO A 67 1.83 -9.80 14.10
CA PRO A 67 1.30 -11.05 14.62
C PRO A 67 0.40 -10.81 15.83
N GLU A 68 -0.80 -11.41 15.84
CA GLU A 68 -1.82 -11.23 16.88
C GLU A 68 -1.30 -11.47 18.32
N GLU A 69 -0.25 -12.27 18.46
CA GLU A 69 0.45 -12.51 19.73
C GLU A 69 1.07 -11.25 20.33
N GLN A 70 1.59 -10.34 19.50
CA GLN A 70 2.21 -9.08 19.96
C GLN A 70 1.14 -8.10 20.48
N GLN A 71 -0.03 -8.02 19.84
CA GLN A 71 -1.14 -7.20 20.32
C GLN A 71 -1.69 -7.73 21.66
N LYS A 72 -1.84 -9.05 21.80
CA LYS A 72 -2.29 -9.67 23.06
C LYS A 72 -1.33 -9.40 24.21
N GLN A 73 -0.02 -9.44 23.98
CA GLN A 73 0.99 -9.14 25.00
C GLN A 73 0.94 -7.68 25.47
N ILE A 74 0.80 -6.72 24.54
CA ILE A 74 0.68 -5.30 24.89
C ILE A 74 -0.57 -5.06 25.74
N GLN A 75 -1.69 -5.70 25.37
CA GLN A 75 -2.93 -5.56 26.12
C GLN A 75 -2.86 -6.17 27.53
N GLN A 76 -2.18 -7.32 27.68
CA GLN A 76 -1.90 -7.91 28.99
C GLN A 76 -0.97 -7.04 29.85
N GLN A 77 0.07 -6.43 29.26
CA GLN A 77 0.95 -5.51 29.98
C GLN A 77 0.22 -4.26 30.48
N ILE A 78 -0.64 -3.67 29.66
CA ILE A 78 -1.46 -2.52 30.05
C ILE A 78 -2.37 -2.89 31.23
N GLN A 79 -2.97 -4.09 31.20
CA GLN A 79 -3.85 -4.57 32.26
C GLN A 79 -3.10 -4.78 33.58
N MET A 80 -1.90 -5.38 33.53
CA MET A 80 -1.07 -5.59 34.71
C MET A 80 -0.60 -4.27 35.35
N GLN A 81 -0.24 -3.26 34.55
CA GLN A 81 0.13 -1.94 35.08
C GLN A 81 -1.03 -1.24 35.78
N GLN A 82 -2.25 -1.36 35.26
CA GLN A 82 -3.44 -0.78 35.90
C GLN A 82 -3.75 -1.45 37.24
N GLN A 83 -3.58 -2.77 37.34
CA GLN A 83 -3.76 -3.51 38.59
C GLN A 83 -2.75 -3.10 39.66
N GLN A 84 -1.46 -3.00 39.30
CA GLN A 84 -0.42 -2.57 40.24
C GLN A 84 -0.59 -1.13 40.74
N GLN A 85 -1.14 -0.25 39.91
CA GLN A 85 -1.45 1.13 40.34
C GLN A 85 -2.65 1.20 41.29
N GLN A 86 -3.63 0.30 41.15
CA GLN A 86 -4.76 0.20 42.09
C GLN A 86 -4.32 -0.38 43.44
N ASP A 87 -3.43 -1.37 43.46
CA ASP A 87 -2.89 -1.96 44.69
C ASP A 87 -1.95 -1.02 45.46
N GLN A 88 -1.32 -0.03 44.80
CA GLN A 88 -0.51 0.99 45.48
C GLN A 88 -1.32 2.18 46.02
N GLN A 89 -2.61 2.29 45.67
CA GLN A 89 -3.50 3.35 46.14
C GLN A 89 -4.47 2.90 47.26
N GLN A 90 -4.42 1.63 47.68
CA GLN A 90 -5.05 1.10 48.90
C GLN A 90 -4.01 0.90 50.01
#